data_AF-A0A3B9URW5-F1
#
_entry.id   AF-A0A3B9URW5-F1
#
_cell.length_a   1.000
_cell.length_b   1.000
_cell.length_c   1.000
_cell.angle_alpha   90.00
_cell.angle_beta   90.00
_cell.angle_gamma   90.00
#
_symmetry.space_group_name_H-M   'P 1'
#
loop_
_entity.id
_entity.type
_entity.pdbx_description
1 polymer ?
#
loop_
_entity_poly.entity_id
_entity_poly.type
_entity_poly.pdbx_seq_one_letter_code
_entity_poly.pdbx_strand_id
1 'polypeptide(L)' 'ENAGDKFVPRTEEEQKVLMQKHCAQFKTDKVVCYCTGCLEGLSMGGANGIHLMDLVMNSV' A
#
# COMPACT_ATOMS: atom_id res chain seq x y z
N GLU A 1 2.01 -20.75 7.96
CA GLU A 1 1.89 -21.32 9.32
C GLU A 1 2.43 -20.42 10.45
N ASN A 2 3.33 -19.45 10.22
CA ASN A 2 3.92 -18.59 11.30
C ASN A 2 3.48 -17.10 11.29
N ALA A 3 2.21 -16.80 11.04
CA ALA A 3 1.70 -15.42 10.95
C ALA A 3 0.53 -15.10 11.92
N GLY A 4 0.15 -16.04 12.79
CA GLY A 4 -1.06 -15.94 13.63
C GLY A 4 -1.18 -14.62 14.39
N ASP A 5 -0.08 -14.10 14.92
CA ASP A 5 -0.06 -12.89 15.75
C ASP A 5 0.36 -11.63 14.99
N LYS A 6 0.65 -11.75 13.69
CA LYS A 6 1.13 -10.63 12.85
C LYS A 6 -0.01 -9.84 12.22
N PHE A 7 -1.19 -10.46 12.12
CA PHE A 7 -2.39 -9.79 11.65
C PHE A 7 -3.17 -9.25 12.85
N VAL A 8 -3.13 -7.93 13.02
CA VAL A 8 -3.96 -7.24 13.99
C VAL A 8 -5.15 -6.65 13.22
N PRO A 9 -6.38 -7.16 13.41
CA PRO A 9 -7.55 -6.56 12.79
C PRO A 9 -7.73 -5.14 13.32
N ARG A 10 -8.05 -4.22 12.41
CA ARG A 10 -8.25 -2.80 12.70
C ARG A 10 -9.51 -2.33 11.99
N THR A 11 -10.16 -1.32 12.56
CA THR A 11 -11.25 -0.64 11.87
C THR A 11 -10.74 0.04 10.58
N GLU A 12 -11.63 0.30 9.62
CA GLU A 12 -11.24 0.97 8.36
C GLU A 12 -10.60 2.34 8.60
N GLU A 13 -11.11 3.12 9.56
CA GLU A 13 -10.55 4.41 9.94
C GLU A 13 -9.13 4.28 10.51
N GLU A 14 -8.88 3.29 11.36
CA GLU A 14 -7.53 3.02 11.88
C GLU A 14 -6.57 2.56 10.77
N GLN A 15 -7.05 1.72 9.85
CA GLN A 15 -6.26 1.29 8.69
C GLN A 15 -5.86 2.50 7.84
N LYS A 16 -6.82 3.40 7.56
CA LYS A 16 -6.59 4.62 6.78
C LYS A 16 -5.57 5.54 7.43
N VAL A 17 -5.69 5.82 8.73
CA VAL A 17 -4.72 6.66 9.47
C VAL A 17 -3.31 6.05 9.42
N LEU A 18 -3.20 4.73 9.60
CA LEU A 18 -1.91 4.04 9.53
C LEU A 18 -1.32 4.05 8.12
N MET A 19 -2.14 3.87 7.09
CA MET A 19 -1.70 3.93 5.69
C MET A 19 -1.31 5.35 5.27
N GLN A 20 -2.01 6.38 5.72
CA GLN A 20 -1.60 7.77 5.52
C GLN A 20 -0.24 8.06 6.15
N LYS A 21 -0.03 7.60 7.40
CA LYS A 21 1.28 7.73 8.06
C LYS A 21 2.37 6.96 7.32
N HIS A 22 2.07 5.76 6.83
CA HIS A 22 3.00 4.98 6.03
C HIS A 22 3.34 5.69 4.71
N CYS A 23 2.34 6.24 4.01
CA CYS A 23 2.54 6.90 2.72
C CYS A 23 3.28 8.23 2.84
N ALA A 24 3.15 8.95 3.95
CA ALA A 24 3.81 10.24 4.19
C ALA A 24 5.35 10.17 4.19
N GLN A 25 5.95 8.98 4.31
CA GLN A 25 7.40 8.80 4.26
C GLN A 25 7.96 8.87 2.83
N PHE A 26 7.13 8.61 1.82
CA PHE A 26 7.55 8.60 0.43
C PHE A 26 7.75 10.02 -0.06
N LYS A 27 8.92 10.28 -0.66
CA LYS A 27 9.30 11.60 -1.20
C LYS A 27 9.19 11.67 -2.73
N THR A 28 8.83 10.55 -3.36
CA THR A 28 8.73 10.40 -4.80
C THR A 28 7.28 10.54 -5.25
N ASP A 29 7.09 11.00 -6.48
CA ASP A 29 5.76 11.14 -7.08
C ASP A 29 5.04 9.81 -7.27
N LYS A 30 5.79 8.72 -7.50
CA LYS A 30 5.26 7.36 -7.72
C LYS A 30 5.87 6.38 -6.74
N VAL A 31 5.08 5.40 -6.29
CA VAL A 31 5.50 4.32 -5.38
C VAL A 31 5.14 2.98 -6.01
N VAL A 32 6.14 2.14 -6.26
CA VAL A 32 5.92 0.83 -6.87
C VAL A 32 5.74 -0.24 -5.79
N CYS A 33 4.73 -1.08 -5.95
CA CYS A 33 4.45 -2.23 -5.09
C CYS A 33 4.25 -3.50 -5.90
N TYR A 34 4.34 -4.68 -5.28
CA TYR A 34 4.23 -5.97 -5.98
C TYR A 34 3.01 -6.79 -5.58
N CYS A 35 2.14 -6.25 -4.72
CA CYS A 35 0.99 -6.97 -4.18
C CYS A 35 -0.29 -6.13 -4.28
N THR A 36 -1.43 -6.77 -4.51
CA THR A 36 -2.73 -6.08 -4.65
C THR A 36 -3.12 -5.35 -3.37
N GLY A 37 -2.99 -6.00 -2.21
CA GLY A 37 -3.25 -5.35 -0.92
C GLY A 37 -2.33 -4.15 -0.63
N CYS A 38 -1.11 -4.17 -1.18
CA CYS A 38 -0.17 -3.06 -1.10
C CYS A 38 -0.65 -1.89 -1.94
N LEU A 39 -1.14 -2.16 -3.16
CA LEU A 39 -1.71 -1.15 -4.05
C LEU A 39 -2.95 -0.50 -3.41
N GLU A 40 -3.85 -1.30 -2.85
CA GLU A 40 -5.02 -0.83 -2.10
C GLU A 40 -4.61 0.02 -0.89
N GLY A 41 -3.63 -0.43 -0.11
CA GLY A 41 -3.10 0.32 1.03
C GLY A 41 -2.44 1.65 0.64
N LEU A 42 -1.68 1.67 -0.46
CA LEU A 42 -1.10 2.91 -1.00
C LEU A 42 -2.19 3.89 -1.46
N SER A 43 -3.21 3.39 -2.16
CA SER A 43 -4.36 4.19 -2.58
C SER A 43 -5.11 4.76 -1.38
N MET A 44 -5.39 3.93 -0.36
CA MET A 44 -6.02 4.34 0.89
C MET A 44 -5.20 5.41 1.64
N GLY A 45 -3.88 5.28 1.64
CA GLY A 45 -2.95 6.22 2.27
C GLY A 45 -2.70 7.50 1.49
N GLY A 46 -3.21 7.62 0.25
CA GLY A 46 -3.07 8.80 -0.60
C GLY A 46 -1.77 8.86 -1.41
N ALA A 47 -1.03 7.75 -1.54
CA ALA A 47 0.11 7.66 -2.43
C ALA A 47 -0.31 7.30 -3.86
N ASN A 48 0.47 7.75 -4.85
CA ASN A 48 0.36 7.32 -6.24
C ASN A 48 1.03 5.95 -6.41
N GLY A 49 0.29 4.90 -6.02
CA GLY A 49 0.73 3.52 -6.09
C GLY A 49 0.67 2.95 -7.51
N ILE A 50 1.73 2.25 -7.91
CA ILE A 50 1.81 1.52 -9.18
C ILE A 50 2.09 0.05 -8.87
N HIS A 51 1.33 -0.85 -9.47
CA HIS A 51 1.66 -2.27 -9.38
C HIS A 51 2.84 -2.60 -10.30
N LEU A 52 3.79 -3.39 -9.82
CA LEU A 52 5.03 -3.72 -10.53
C LEU A 52 4.72 -4.37 -11.88
N MET A 53 3.67 -5.18 -11.96
CA MET A 53 3.24 -5.78 -13.22
C MET A 53 2.86 -4.73 -14.26
N ASP A 54 2.13 -3.69 -13.86
CA ASP A 54 1.69 -2.64 -14.79
C ASP A 54 2.92 -1.90 -15.33
N LEU A 55 3.93 -1.68 -14.48
CA LEU A 55 5.19 -1.07 -14.91
C LEU A 55 5.95 -1.95 -15.91
N VAL A 56 6.08 -3.26 -15.64
CA VAL A 56 6.81 -4.20 -16.51
C VAL A 56 6.08 -4.40 -17.84
N MET A 57 4.75 -4.40 -17.82
CA MET A 57 3.90 -4.58 -19.00
C MET A 57 3.61 -3.26 -19.73
N ASN A 58 4.20 -2.14 -19.27
CA ASN A 58 3.99 -0.80 -19.81
C ASN A 58 2.48 -0.42 -19.92
N SER A 59 1.73 -0.73 -18.86
CA SER A 59 0.30 -0.49 -18.70
C SER A 59 -0.01 0.62 -17.67
N VAL A 60 0.97 1.49 -17.41
CA VAL A 60 0.95 2.61 -16.43
C VAL A 60 0.75 3.97 -17.07
#